data_AF-A0A7W0VX69-F1
#
_entry.id   AF-A0A7W0VX69-F1
#
_cell.length_a   1.000
_cell.length_b   1.000
_cell.length_c   1.000
_cell.angle_alpha   90.00
_cell.angle_beta   90.00
_cell.angle_gamma   90.00
#
_symmetry.space_group_name_H-M   'P 1'
#
loop_
_entity.id
_entity.type
_entity.pdbx_description
1 polymer ?
#
loop_
_entity_poly.entity_id
_entity_poly.type
_entity_poly.pdbx_seq_one_letter_code
_entity_poly.pdbx_strand_id
1 'polypeptide(L)'
;MEILRRPRTDLRRERGAARCIRSLDRPFERLARCVHSCLESPDLFVRPSTTTHLRAIMPVGGIRVAGGCKARGVHSGRSPPVRRRTMRSFIVVSLILLASEAVAAPRTRLPPINDDEAPGPCHTILERVNAPGLPQQLAGRIELASCVADQAIFPIELSDERESVAIIEELVGPAFHLLDQVMAAGGAATKIAALRVKADIYTRMGARMMATVTVPTNMSGKAAEQYDTRRRIVRELIEPWQDHGRVTHERIVVIARAHPELQRNKVVQLAINDSERKLATPIATR
;
A
#
# COMPACT_ATOMS: atom_id res chain seq x y z
N MET A 1 -23.68 41.99 25.66
CA MET A 1 -22.43 41.28 26.04
C MET A 1 -22.81 39.81 26.20
N GLU A 2 -22.59 39.01 25.16
CA GLU A 2 -23.07 37.63 25.09
C GLU A 2 -21.88 36.70 24.88
N ILE A 3 -21.64 35.81 25.85
CA ILE A 3 -20.48 34.92 25.93
C ILE A 3 -20.80 33.65 25.13
N LEU A 4 -20.26 33.57 23.91
CA LEU A 4 -20.34 32.38 23.06
C LEU A 4 -19.42 31.27 23.61
N ARG A 5 -20.02 30.25 24.24
CA ARG A 5 -19.34 29.00 24.61
C ARG A 5 -19.17 28.11 23.37
N ARG A 6 -17.91 27.81 23.00
CA ARG A 6 -17.57 26.82 21.97
C ARG A 6 -17.85 25.39 22.45
N PRO A 7 -18.32 24.48 21.58
CA PRO A 7 -18.48 23.07 21.92
C PRO A 7 -17.12 22.36 22.01
N ARG A 8 -16.96 21.52 23.05
CA ARG A 8 -15.82 20.62 23.23
C ARG A 8 -15.86 19.53 22.16
N THR A 9 -14.87 19.50 21.28
CA THR A 9 -14.60 18.37 20.39
C THR A 9 -13.92 17.23 21.15
N ASP A 10 -14.34 16.00 20.82
CA ASP A 10 -14.06 14.78 21.55
C ASP A 10 -12.65 14.23 21.23
N LEU A 11 -11.67 14.58 22.07
CA LEU A 11 -10.23 14.21 21.99
C LEU A 11 -9.93 12.70 22.13
N ARG A 12 -10.96 11.83 22.17
CA ARG A 12 -10.78 10.38 22.32
C ARG A 12 -10.55 9.65 20.99
N ARG A 13 -10.92 10.25 19.85
CA ARG A 13 -10.85 9.60 18.53
C ARG A 13 -9.46 9.68 17.87
N GLU A 14 -8.64 10.66 18.21
CA GLU A 14 -7.28 10.82 17.65
C GLU A 14 -6.22 9.90 18.29
N ARG A 15 -6.51 9.28 19.44
CA ARG A 15 -5.54 8.41 20.14
C ARG A 15 -5.37 7.02 19.50
N GLY A 16 -6.25 6.63 18.58
CA GLY A 16 -6.16 5.36 17.84
C GLY A 16 -5.05 5.39 16.78
N ALA A 17 -4.95 6.48 16.01
CA ALA A 17 -3.95 6.64 14.96
C ALA A 17 -2.53 6.84 15.53
N ALA A 18 -2.40 7.57 16.64
CA ALA A 18 -1.10 7.86 17.27
C ALA A 18 -0.39 6.63 17.89
N ARG A 19 -1.09 5.49 18.07
CA ARG A 19 -0.52 4.29 18.70
C ARG A 19 0.27 3.40 17.72
N CYS A 20 0.14 3.60 16.41
CA CYS A 20 0.94 2.86 15.41
C CYS A 20 2.38 3.38 15.26
N ILE A 21 2.66 4.62 15.68
CA ILE A 21 3.91 5.33 15.34
C ILE A 21 5.08 5.00 16.29
N ARG A 22 4.86 4.35 17.45
CA ARG A 22 5.87 4.29 18.54
C ARG A 22 6.65 2.97 18.75
N SER A 23 6.84 2.13 17.74
CA SER A 23 7.64 0.89 17.89
C SER A 23 8.57 0.67 16.69
N LEU A 24 9.85 1.01 16.86
CA LEU A 24 10.84 1.23 15.79
C LEU A 24 11.69 0.00 15.38
N ASP A 25 11.40 -1.22 15.85
CA ASP A 25 12.32 -2.35 15.61
C ASP A 25 12.02 -3.21 14.38
N ARG A 26 10.90 -3.02 13.65
CA ARG A 26 10.57 -3.81 12.45
C ARG A 26 9.80 -3.01 11.39
N PRO A 27 10.49 -2.27 10.50
CA PRO A 27 9.84 -1.36 9.56
C PRO A 27 8.92 -2.07 8.55
N PHE A 28 9.33 -3.22 8.01
CA PHE A 28 8.60 -3.87 6.91
C PHE A 28 7.32 -4.64 7.33
N GLU A 29 7.28 -5.28 8.51
CA GLU A 29 6.14 -6.12 8.91
C GLU A 29 4.91 -5.30 9.39
N ARG A 30 5.09 -4.01 9.73
CA ARG A 30 4.00 -3.13 10.19
C ARG A 30 3.44 -2.22 9.10
N LEU A 31 4.27 -1.76 8.15
CA LEU A 31 3.81 -1.00 6.97
C LEU A 31 2.77 -1.78 6.17
N ALA A 32 3.05 -3.06 5.88
CA ALA A 32 2.11 -3.93 5.17
C ALA A 32 0.78 -4.15 5.91
N ARG A 33 0.77 -4.05 7.25
CA ARG A 33 -0.43 -4.22 8.09
C ARG A 33 -1.25 -2.93 8.21
N CYS A 34 -0.60 -1.77 8.29
CA CYS A 34 -1.31 -0.48 8.41
C CYS A 34 -1.95 -0.07 7.09
N VAL A 35 -1.26 -0.26 5.96
CA VAL A 35 -1.81 0.08 4.63
C VAL A 35 -3.04 -0.79 4.32
N HIS A 36 -2.99 -2.08 4.66
CA HIS A 36 -4.13 -2.98 4.40
C HIS A 36 -5.35 -2.65 5.26
N SER A 37 -5.16 -2.22 6.51
CA SER A 37 -6.26 -1.93 7.45
C SER A 37 -6.96 -0.59 7.19
N CYS A 38 -6.33 0.35 6.49
CA CYS A 38 -6.94 1.63 6.12
C CYS A 38 -7.72 1.57 4.79
N LEU A 39 -7.36 0.64 3.89
CA LEU A 39 -7.99 0.51 2.57
C LEU A 39 -9.28 -0.32 2.56
N GLU A 40 -9.56 -1.08 3.62
CA GLU A 40 -10.78 -1.93 3.72
C GLU A 40 -11.98 -1.26 4.40
N SER A 41 -11.98 0.07 4.57
CA SER A 41 -13.15 0.82 5.07
C SER A 41 -13.71 1.77 4.00
N PRO A 42 -14.54 1.28 3.06
CA PRO A 42 -15.19 2.12 2.06
C PRO A 42 -16.26 3.10 2.62
N ASP A 43 -16.60 3.01 3.91
CA ASP A 43 -17.68 3.82 4.52
C ASP A 43 -17.23 5.17 5.12
N LEU A 44 -15.99 5.61 4.87
CA LEU A 44 -15.49 6.91 5.33
C LEU A 44 -15.51 7.96 4.22
N PHE A 45 -16.62 8.07 3.49
CA PHE A 45 -16.91 9.21 2.61
C PHE A 45 -18.00 10.08 3.25
N VAL A 46 -17.58 11.06 4.05
CA VAL A 46 -18.47 12.10 4.59
C VAL A 46 -18.65 13.17 3.51
N ARG A 47 -19.87 13.31 3.00
CA ARG A 47 -20.32 14.39 2.09
C ARG A 47 -20.06 15.77 2.69
N PRO A 48 -19.69 16.79 1.89
CA PRO A 48 -19.77 18.18 2.33
C PRO A 48 -21.25 18.62 2.43
N SER A 49 -21.63 19.15 3.58
CA SER A 49 -22.97 19.67 3.86
C SER A 49 -23.12 21.07 3.25
N THR A 50 -23.96 21.20 2.23
CA THR A 50 -24.49 22.50 1.77
C THR A 50 -25.54 23.02 2.74
N THR A 51 -25.32 24.24 3.23
CA THR A 51 -26.23 25.04 4.05
C THR A 51 -27.52 25.36 3.31
N THR A 52 -28.70 25.01 3.86
CA THR A 52 -29.98 25.70 3.59
C THR A 52 -30.94 25.51 4.78
N HIS A 53 -31.59 26.60 5.18
CA HIS A 53 -32.54 26.74 6.27
C HIS A 53 -33.82 25.88 6.11
N LEU A 54 -34.30 25.24 7.20
CA LEU A 54 -35.63 25.44 7.83
C LEU A 54 -36.12 24.22 8.66
N ARG A 55 -36.62 24.57 9.85
CA ARG A 55 -37.65 23.93 10.69
C ARG A 55 -37.36 22.67 11.51
N ALA A 56 -37.78 22.79 12.76
CA ALA A 56 -37.67 21.88 13.89
C ALA A 56 -38.62 20.68 13.81
N ILE A 57 -38.17 19.51 14.27
CA ILE A 57 -38.98 18.48 14.97
C ILE A 57 -38.08 17.76 16.02
N MET A 58 -38.70 17.44 17.16
CA MET A 58 -38.22 16.85 18.41
C MET A 58 -37.63 15.40 18.33
N PRO A 59 -37.05 14.86 19.43
CA PRO A 59 -36.09 13.74 19.43
C PRO A 59 -36.67 12.40 19.91
N VAL A 60 -36.23 11.25 19.35
CA VAL A 60 -36.35 9.92 20.02
C VAL A 60 -35.31 8.92 19.48
N GLY A 61 -34.61 8.21 20.38
CA GLY A 61 -33.92 6.93 20.15
C GLY A 61 -32.41 7.07 19.86
N GLY A 62 -31.44 6.63 20.68
CA GLY A 62 -31.46 5.54 21.65
C GLY A 62 -30.78 4.28 21.10
N ILE A 63 -29.54 4.38 20.58
CA ILE A 63 -28.76 3.19 20.17
C ILE A 63 -27.65 2.94 21.21
N ARG A 64 -27.85 1.93 22.06
CA ARG A 64 -26.79 1.32 22.88
C ARG A 64 -25.92 0.44 22.00
N VAL A 65 -24.64 0.76 21.86
CA VAL A 65 -23.63 -0.17 21.32
C VAL A 65 -22.89 -0.80 22.51
N ALA A 66 -23.33 -1.98 22.92
CA ALA A 66 -22.62 -2.83 23.86
C ALA A 66 -21.78 -3.84 23.07
N GLY A 67 -20.52 -3.51 22.80
CA GLY A 67 -19.55 -4.40 22.18
C GLY A 67 -18.45 -4.76 23.18
N GLY A 68 -18.72 -5.74 24.05
CA GLY A 68 -17.74 -6.27 25.00
C GLY A 68 -16.76 -7.22 24.31
N CYS A 69 -15.49 -6.84 24.19
CA CYS A 69 -14.42 -7.77 23.83
C CYS A 69 -14.12 -8.71 25.00
N LYS A 70 -14.71 -9.92 24.95
CA LYS A 70 -14.45 -11.01 25.90
C LYS A 70 -13.07 -11.61 25.62
N ALA A 71 -12.10 -11.33 26.48
CA ALA A 71 -10.77 -11.95 26.47
C ALA A 71 -10.92 -13.47 26.69
N ARG A 72 -10.54 -14.27 25.69
CA ARG A 72 -10.49 -15.73 25.78
C ARG A 72 -9.23 -16.13 26.55
N GLY A 73 -9.44 -16.83 27.67
CA GLY A 73 -8.39 -17.33 28.55
C GLY A 73 -7.47 -18.34 27.84
N VAL A 74 -6.18 -18.20 28.12
CA VAL A 74 -5.11 -19.09 27.70
C VAL A 74 -5.19 -20.37 28.54
N HIS A 75 -5.43 -21.51 27.90
CA HIS A 75 -5.25 -22.82 28.53
C HIS A 75 -3.77 -23.24 28.44
N SER A 76 -3.13 -23.30 29.60
CA SER A 76 -1.81 -23.87 29.82
C SER A 76 -1.87 -25.40 29.64
N GLY A 77 -1.48 -25.88 28.46
CA GLY A 77 -1.33 -27.29 28.12
C GLY A 77 0.11 -27.77 28.26
N ARG A 78 0.29 -28.88 28.98
CA ARG A 78 1.54 -29.55 29.39
C ARG A 78 2.56 -29.80 28.27
N SER A 79 3.82 -29.54 28.59
CA SER A 79 5.01 -29.99 27.86
C SER A 79 5.26 -31.50 28.04
N PRO A 80 5.57 -32.27 26.98
CA PRO A 80 6.09 -33.63 27.10
C PRO A 80 7.62 -33.67 27.30
N PRO A 81 8.17 -34.77 27.86
CA PRO A 81 9.57 -34.89 28.25
C PRO A 81 10.54 -35.05 27.06
N VAL A 82 11.68 -34.37 27.18
CA VAL A 82 12.83 -34.37 26.27
C VAL A 82 13.54 -35.73 26.29
N ARG A 83 13.50 -36.46 25.17
CA ARG A 83 14.39 -37.62 24.93
C ARG A 83 15.73 -37.14 24.36
N ARG A 84 16.77 -37.15 25.20
CA ARG A 84 18.18 -37.05 24.79
C ARG A 84 18.53 -38.29 23.94
N ARG A 85 18.87 -38.09 22.67
CA ARG A 85 19.65 -39.05 21.89
C ARG A 85 20.99 -38.44 21.55
N THR A 86 22.01 -38.93 22.23
CA THR A 86 23.43 -38.82 21.94
C THR A 86 23.79 -39.74 20.76
N MET A 87 24.20 -39.18 19.62
CA MET A 87 24.99 -39.85 18.59
C MET A 87 25.99 -38.80 18.07
N ARG A 88 27.20 -38.80 18.65
CA ARG A 88 28.43 -39.43 18.11
C ARG A 88 28.94 -38.75 16.84
N SER A 89 29.93 -37.90 17.09
CA SER A 89 30.91 -37.33 16.17
C SER A 89 31.38 -38.30 15.09
N PHE A 90 31.35 -37.85 13.85
CA PHE A 90 32.45 -38.07 12.91
C PHE A 90 32.74 -36.75 12.21
N ILE A 91 33.84 -36.16 12.65
CA ILE A 91 34.49 -34.96 12.11
C ILE A 91 35.28 -35.44 10.88
N VAL A 92 34.89 -35.01 9.68
CA VAL A 92 35.78 -35.01 8.51
C VAL A 92 35.92 -33.55 8.08
N VAL A 93 36.91 -32.89 8.70
CA VAL A 93 37.36 -31.54 8.37
C VAL A 93 38.11 -31.62 7.05
N SER A 94 37.41 -31.37 5.95
CA SER A 94 38.04 -31.03 4.67
C SER A 94 38.29 -29.53 4.67
N LEU A 95 39.52 -29.17 5.05
CA LEU A 95 40.05 -27.82 5.11
C LEU A 95 40.38 -27.33 3.68
N ILE A 96 39.36 -27.07 2.86
CA ILE A 96 39.56 -26.37 1.58
C ILE A 96 39.38 -24.88 1.88
N LEU A 97 40.51 -24.22 2.19
CA LEU A 97 40.65 -22.77 2.18
C LEU A 97 40.51 -22.25 0.74
N LEU A 98 39.28 -22.21 0.24
CA LEU A 98 38.93 -21.30 -0.83
C LEU A 98 38.95 -19.90 -0.22
N ALA A 99 40.05 -19.20 -0.46
CA ALA A 99 40.19 -17.77 -0.26
C ALA A 99 39.04 -17.07 -1.02
N SER A 100 37.91 -16.94 -0.33
CA SER A 100 36.85 -16.03 -0.72
C SER A 100 37.43 -14.67 -0.46
N GLU A 101 38.11 -14.11 -1.47
CA GLU A 101 38.29 -12.67 -1.56
C GLU A 101 36.89 -12.10 -1.42
N ALA A 102 36.59 -11.63 -0.20
CA ALA A 102 35.45 -10.79 0.07
C ALA A 102 35.74 -9.49 -0.68
N VAL A 103 35.53 -9.52 -2.00
CA VAL A 103 35.44 -8.34 -2.84
C VAL A 103 34.38 -7.51 -2.15
N ALA A 104 34.83 -6.50 -1.41
CA ALA A 104 33.97 -5.58 -0.73
C ALA A 104 33.14 -4.93 -1.82
N ALA A 105 31.94 -5.46 -2.04
CA ALA A 105 31.05 -4.97 -3.06
C ALA A 105 30.94 -3.46 -2.85
N PRO A 106 31.25 -2.64 -3.88
CA PRO A 106 31.27 -1.20 -3.73
C PRO A 106 29.96 -0.80 -3.07
N ARG A 107 30.05 -0.10 -1.93
CA ARG A 107 28.88 0.34 -1.16
C ARG A 107 28.08 1.30 -2.04
N THR A 108 27.13 0.77 -2.79
CA THR A 108 26.28 1.55 -3.68
C THR A 108 25.39 2.41 -2.80
N ARG A 109 25.82 3.65 -2.55
CA ARG A 109 24.96 4.66 -1.95
C ARG A 109 24.06 5.22 -3.04
N LEU A 110 22.77 5.31 -2.76
CA LEU A 110 21.86 6.01 -3.66
C LEU A 110 22.09 7.51 -3.54
N PRO A 111 21.95 8.28 -4.64
CA PRO A 111 22.07 9.73 -4.59
C PRO A 111 21.00 10.28 -3.63
N PRO A 112 21.32 11.20 -2.71
CA PRO A 112 20.33 11.76 -1.78
C PRO A 112 19.16 12.38 -2.55
N ILE A 113 17.96 12.30 -1.97
CA ILE A 113 16.77 12.98 -2.53
C ILE A 113 16.71 14.37 -1.92
N ASN A 114 16.50 15.39 -2.75
CA ASN A 114 16.31 16.76 -2.29
C ASN A 114 14.93 16.93 -1.64
N ASP A 115 14.86 17.67 -0.54
CA ASP A 115 13.63 17.88 0.23
C ASP A 115 12.55 18.60 -0.60
N ASP A 116 12.97 19.44 -1.55
CA ASP A 116 12.07 20.18 -2.46
C ASP A 116 11.36 19.27 -3.48
N GLU A 117 11.85 18.05 -3.70
CA GLU A 117 11.25 17.11 -4.67
C GLU A 117 10.05 16.35 -4.08
N ALA A 118 9.92 16.30 -2.76
CA ALA A 118 8.84 15.59 -2.10
C ALA A 118 7.70 16.53 -1.69
N PRO A 119 6.43 16.16 -1.90
CA PRO A 119 5.30 16.90 -1.36
C PRO A 119 5.37 16.97 0.17
N GLY A 120 4.92 18.08 0.76
CA GLY A 120 4.97 18.32 2.22
C GLY A 120 4.49 17.15 3.10
N PRO A 121 3.34 16.50 2.82
CA PRO A 121 2.90 15.33 3.59
C PRO A 121 3.87 14.14 3.58
N CYS A 122 4.74 14.05 2.58
CA CYS A 122 5.72 12.97 2.43
C CYS A 122 7.09 13.28 3.05
N HIS A 123 7.32 14.49 3.57
CA HIS A 123 8.62 14.91 4.12
C HIS A 123 9.11 14.04 5.27
N THR A 124 8.21 13.52 6.10
CA THR A 124 8.57 12.61 7.21
C THR A 124 9.22 11.29 6.77
N ILE A 125 9.15 10.95 5.47
CA ILE A 125 9.78 9.75 4.90
C ILE A 125 11.23 10.05 4.47
N LEU A 126 11.58 11.31 4.20
CA LEU A 126 12.90 11.71 3.69
C LEU A 126 14.04 11.35 4.63
N GLU A 127 13.83 11.44 5.95
CA GLU A 127 14.80 11.00 6.96
C GLU A 127 15.22 9.53 6.75
N ARG A 128 14.26 8.67 6.37
CA ARG A 128 14.52 7.24 6.11
C ARG A 128 15.17 7.02 4.75
N VAL A 129 14.82 7.83 3.75
CA VAL A 129 15.43 7.79 2.41
C VAL A 129 16.90 8.18 2.44
N ASN A 130 17.26 9.14 3.29
CA ASN A 130 18.62 9.66 3.44
C ASN A 130 19.41 8.96 4.57
N ALA A 131 18.88 7.88 5.14
CA ALA A 131 19.54 7.09 6.18
C ALA A 131 20.88 6.49 5.68
N PRO A 132 21.86 6.22 6.56
CA PRO A 132 23.18 5.75 6.13
C PRO A 132 23.21 4.31 5.58
N GLY A 133 22.19 3.50 5.87
CA GLY A 133 22.10 2.09 5.46
C GLY A 133 21.27 1.89 4.19
N LEU A 134 21.84 1.23 3.18
CA LEU A 134 21.17 0.97 1.90
C LEU A 134 19.79 0.28 2.06
N PRO A 135 19.61 -0.75 2.91
CA PRO A 135 18.28 -1.34 3.10
C PRO A 135 17.23 -0.34 3.58
N GLN A 136 17.61 0.58 4.47
CA GLN A 136 16.73 1.65 4.98
C GLN A 136 16.42 2.67 3.88
N GLN A 137 17.42 3.07 3.08
CA GLN A 137 17.22 3.98 1.94
C GLN A 137 16.24 3.38 0.93
N LEU A 138 16.43 2.11 0.56
CA LEU A 138 15.56 1.40 -0.39
C LEU A 138 14.12 1.29 0.14
N ALA A 139 13.95 0.93 1.42
CA ALA A 139 12.65 0.88 2.06
C ALA A 139 11.96 2.25 2.06
N GLY A 140 12.71 3.29 2.43
CA GLY A 140 12.25 4.68 2.44
C GLY A 140 11.80 5.15 1.06
N ARG A 141 12.54 4.80 -0.01
CA ARG A 141 12.16 5.19 -1.38
C ARG A 141 10.90 4.49 -1.87
N ILE A 142 10.67 3.22 -1.50
CA ILE A 142 9.42 2.52 -1.82
C ILE A 142 8.24 3.23 -1.16
N GLU A 143 8.38 3.59 0.12
CA GLU A 143 7.34 4.31 0.87
C GLU A 143 7.11 5.72 0.32
N LEU A 144 8.20 6.44 0.02
CA LEU A 144 8.16 7.77 -0.57
C LEU A 144 7.45 7.74 -1.93
N ALA A 145 7.78 6.78 -2.79
CA ALA A 145 7.14 6.63 -4.10
C ALA A 145 5.62 6.45 -3.98
N SER A 146 5.15 5.61 -3.06
CA SER A 146 3.71 5.47 -2.82
C SER A 146 3.08 6.77 -2.33
N CYS A 147 3.73 7.48 -1.38
CA CYS A 147 3.24 8.75 -0.87
C CYS A 147 3.17 9.83 -1.96
N VAL A 148 4.23 9.97 -2.77
CA VAL A 148 4.30 10.90 -3.90
C VAL A 148 3.18 10.61 -4.89
N ALA A 149 2.97 9.35 -5.28
CA ALA A 149 1.88 8.98 -6.18
C ALA A 149 0.51 9.36 -5.60
N ASP A 150 0.27 9.07 -4.31
CA ASP A 150 -1.00 9.39 -3.67
C ASP A 150 -1.23 10.90 -3.57
N GLN A 151 -0.19 11.67 -3.22
CA GLN A 151 -0.28 13.14 -3.15
C GLN A 151 -0.40 13.80 -4.53
N ALA A 152 0.16 13.19 -5.58
CA ALA A 152 0.06 13.72 -6.94
C ALA A 152 -1.34 13.46 -7.54
N ILE A 153 -1.89 12.27 -7.29
CA ILE A 153 -3.22 11.89 -7.78
C ILE A 153 -4.34 12.51 -6.92
N PHE A 154 -4.18 12.69 -5.60
CA PHE A 154 -5.30 13.09 -4.74
C PHE A 154 -5.98 14.42 -5.09
N PRO A 155 -5.27 15.51 -5.40
CA PRO A 155 -5.88 16.84 -5.55
C PRO A 155 -6.50 17.10 -6.93
N ILE A 156 -6.23 16.27 -7.94
CA ILE A 156 -6.71 16.52 -9.30
C ILE A 156 -8.18 16.13 -9.46
N GLU A 157 -8.96 17.04 -10.04
CA GLU A 157 -10.30 16.75 -10.56
C GLU A 157 -10.14 16.01 -11.88
N LEU A 158 -10.85 14.90 -12.04
CA LEU A 158 -10.74 14.03 -13.21
C LEU A 158 -12.02 14.03 -14.02
N SER A 159 -11.87 14.04 -15.34
CA SER A 159 -12.91 13.78 -16.34
C SER A 159 -12.73 12.39 -16.96
N ASP A 160 -13.75 11.86 -17.64
CA ASP A 160 -13.69 10.62 -18.42
C ASP A 160 -13.02 10.78 -19.79
N GLU A 161 -11.98 11.62 -19.84
CA GLU A 161 -11.29 12.02 -21.07
C GLU A 161 -9.82 11.58 -21.08
N ARG A 162 -9.23 11.54 -22.28
CA ARG A 162 -7.81 11.18 -22.49
C ARG A 162 -6.85 12.16 -21.81
N GLU A 163 -7.23 13.43 -21.68
CA GLU A 163 -6.40 14.45 -21.02
C GLU A 163 -6.18 14.11 -19.54
N SER A 164 -7.22 13.68 -18.82
CA SER A 164 -7.11 13.22 -17.44
C SER A 164 -6.15 12.02 -17.28
N VAL A 165 -6.13 11.11 -18.26
CA VAL A 165 -5.18 9.97 -18.30
C VAL A 165 -3.75 10.48 -18.43
N ALA A 166 -3.49 11.37 -19.40
CA ALA A 166 -2.15 11.92 -19.62
C ALA A 166 -1.63 12.70 -18.40
N ILE A 167 -2.48 13.51 -17.78
CA ILE A 167 -2.16 14.26 -16.56
C ILE A 167 -1.76 13.31 -15.42
N ILE A 168 -2.51 12.23 -15.20
CA ILE A 168 -2.16 11.24 -14.17
C ILE A 168 -0.80 10.60 -14.47
N GLU A 169 -0.54 10.19 -15.72
CA GLU A 169 0.73 9.55 -16.09
C GLU A 169 1.93 10.47 -15.85
N GLU A 170 1.81 11.74 -16.23
CA GLU A 170 2.84 12.75 -15.98
C GLU A 170 3.09 12.93 -14.48
N LEU A 171 2.03 13.12 -13.70
CA LEU A 171 2.11 13.37 -12.26
C LEU A 171 2.66 12.19 -11.46
N VAL A 172 2.39 10.95 -11.89
CA VAL A 172 2.87 9.73 -11.23
C VAL A 172 4.27 9.32 -11.69
N GLY A 173 4.75 9.87 -12.82
CA GLY A 173 6.08 9.60 -13.38
C GLY A 173 7.22 9.61 -12.35
N PRO A 174 7.34 10.64 -11.48
CA PRO A 174 8.35 10.68 -10.43
C PRO A 174 8.31 9.49 -9.46
N ALA A 175 7.12 9.03 -9.08
CA ALA A 175 6.97 7.86 -8.21
C ALA A 175 7.45 6.58 -8.89
N PHE A 176 7.14 6.39 -10.18
CA PHE A 176 7.66 5.26 -10.95
C PHE A 176 9.18 5.33 -11.11
N HIS A 177 9.74 6.52 -11.32
CA HIS A 177 11.19 6.69 -11.38
C HIS A 177 11.88 6.24 -10.09
N LEU A 178 11.35 6.61 -8.92
CA LEU A 178 11.87 6.17 -7.62
C LEU A 178 11.84 4.65 -7.47
N LEU A 179 10.75 4.00 -7.89
CA LEU A 179 10.63 2.54 -7.84
C LEU A 179 11.62 1.85 -8.80
N ASP A 180 11.86 2.43 -9.98
CA ASP A 180 12.82 1.89 -10.94
C ASP A 180 14.26 2.00 -10.40
N GLN A 181 14.62 3.10 -9.74
CA GLN A 181 15.91 3.24 -9.03
C GLN A 181 16.07 2.19 -7.91
N VAL A 182 15.02 1.96 -7.13
CA VAL A 182 15.00 0.92 -6.09
C VAL A 182 15.21 -0.46 -6.70
N MET A 183 14.55 -0.77 -7.81
CA MET A 183 14.73 -2.04 -8.51
C MET A 183 16.14 -2.19 -9.07
N ALA A 184 16.76 -1.12 -9.57
CA ALA A 184 18.12 -1.16 -10.08
C ALA A 184 19.16 -1.44 -8.98
N ALA A 185 18.99 -0.86 -7.79
CA ALA A 185 19.95 -0.98 -6.69
C ALA A 185 19.67 -2.14 -5.70
N GLY A 186 18.44 -2.67 -5.70
CA GLY A 186 17.99 -3.67 -4.74
C GLY A 186 18.19 -5.13 -5.17
N GLY A 187 18.25 -6.02 -4.18
CA GLY A 187 18.15 -7.48 -4.41
C GLY A 187 16.73 -7.93 -4.76
N ALA A 188 16.55 -9.23 -5.03
CA ALA A 188 15.27 -9.79 -5.49
C ALA A 188 14.08 -9.50 -4.56
N ALA A 189 14.27 -9.57 -3.23
CA ALA A 189 13.23 -9.22 -2.26
C ALA A 189 12.77 -7.76 -2.37
N THR A 190 13.72 -6.84 -2.52
CA THR A 190 13.43 -5.40 -2.69
C THR A 190 12.74 -5.14 -4.02
N LYS A 191 13.19 -5.79 -5.11
CA LYS A 191 12.55 -5.71 -6.42
C LYS A 191 11.08 -6.13 -6.36
N ILE A 192 10.77 -7.24 -5.69
CA ILE A 192 9.38 -7.69 -5.49
C ILE A 192 8.55 -6.65 -4.73
N ALA A 193 9.10 -6.05 -3.67
CA ALA A 193 8.41 -5.02 -2.90
C ALA A 193 8.14 -3.75 -3.75
N ALA A 194 9.10 -3.31 -4.55
CA ALA A 194 8.94 -2.17 -5.44
C ALA A 194 7.93 -2.43 -6.57
N LEU A 195 8.00 -3.62 -7.21
CA LEU A 195 7.02 -4.03 -8.21
C LEU A 195 5.60 -4.07 -7.62
N ARG A 196 5.43 -4.56 -6.39
CA ARG A 196 4.12 -4.56 -5.74
C ARG A 196 3.55 -3.15 -5.64
N VAL A 197 4.34 -2.18 -5.15
CA VAL A 197 3.89 -0.79 -5.07
C VAL A 197 3.58 -0.22 -6.45
N LYS A 198 4.37 -0.56 -7.48
CA LYS A 198 4.11 -0.17 -8.88
C LYS A 198 2.75 -0.68 -9.36
N ALA A 199 2.41 -1.94 -9.09
CA ALA A 199 1.11 -2.53 -9.43
C ALA A 199 -0.05 -1.90 -8.63
N ASP A 200 0.18 -1.59 -7.36
CA ASP A 200 -0.81 -0.92 -6.50
C ASP A 200 -1.12 0.50 -7.03
N ILE A 201 -0.10 1.23 -7.51
CA ILE A 201 -0.27 2.56 -8.11
C ILE A 201 -1.13 2.47 -9.39
N TYR A 202 -0.81 1.56 -10.33
CA TYR A 202 -1.65 1.36 -11.53
C TYR A 202 -3.09 1.02 -11.19
N THR A 203 -3.29 0.17 -10.17
CA THR A 203 -4.64 -0.21 -9.71
C THR A 203 -5.40 1.00 -9.18
N ARG A 204 -4.77 1.86 -8.37
CA ARG A 204 -5.40 3.07 -7.83
C ARG A 204 -5.71 4.09 -8.93
N MET A 205 -4.82 4.29 -9.91
CA MET A 205 -5.05 5.15 -11.07
C MET A 205 -6.30 4.70 -11.84
N GLY A 206 -6.38 3.42 -12.19
CA GLY A 206 -7.53 2.86 -12.89
C GLY A 206 -8.84 2.98 -12.10
N ALA A 207 -8.81 2.67 -10.81
CA ALA A 207 -9.99 2.80 -9.94
C ALA A 207 -10.51 4.25 -9.86
N ARG A 208 -9.60 5.23 -9.80
CA ARG A 208 -9.97 6.64 -9.72
C ARG A 208 -10.56 7.16 -11.04
N MET A 209 -10.02 6.75 -12.18
CA MET A 209 -10.61 7.04 -13.48
C MET A 209 -11.99 6.38 -13.64
N MET A 210 -12.16 5.14 -13.23
CA MET A 210 -13.48 4.49 -13.25
C MET A 210 -14.52 5.20 -12.38
N ALA A 211 -14.08 5.85 -11.29
CA ALA A 211 -14.97 6.61 -10.40
C ALA A 211 -15.51 7.91 -11.01
N THR A 212 -14.95 8.41 -12.13
CA THR A 212 -15.51 9.58 -12.83
C THR A 212 -16.80 9.25 -13.58
N VAL A 213 -17.05 7.96 -13.86
CA VAL A 213 -18.27 7.47 -14.48
C VAL A 213 -19.35 7.27 -13.40
N THR A 214 -20.09 8.34 -13.13
CA THR A 214 -21.14 8.35 -12.11
C THR A 214 -22.32 7.46 -12.50
N VAL A 215 -22.75 6.60 -11.56
CA VAL A 215 -23.97 5.80 -11.73
C VAL A 215 -25.18 6.73 -11.71
N PRO A 216 -26.06 6.72 -12.73
CA PRO A 216 -27.20 7.62 -12.77
C PRO A 216 -28.19 7.29 -11.65
N THR A 217 -28.79 8.31 -11.06
CA THR A 217 -29.80 8.16 -9.99
C THR A 217 -31.09 7.52 -10.51
N ASN A 218 -31.38 7.66 -11.80
CA ASN A 218 -32.46 6.98 -12.49
C ASN A 218 -31.90 6.05 -13.59
N MET A 219 -32.03 4.73 -13.40
CA MET A 219 -31.66 3.74 -14.42
C MET A 219 -32.74 3.64 -15.52
N SER A 220 -33.13 4.79 -16.09
CA SER A 220 -33.92 4.79 -17.33
C SER A 220 -33.09 4.16 -18.46
N GLY A 221 -33.73 3.57 -19.48
CA GLY A 221 -33.02 2.88 -20.56
C GLY A 221 -31.92 3.73 -21.21
N LYS A 222 -32.21 5.01 -21.52
CA LYS A 222 -31.23 5.94 -22.10
C LYS A 222 -30.08 6.30 -21.14
N ALA A 223 -30.38 6.49 -19.85
CA ALA A 223 -29.37 6.81 -18.85
C ALA A 223 -28.44 5.62 -18.60
N ALA A 224 -28.98 4.40 -18.58
CA ALA A 224 -28.20 3.16 -18.48
C ALA A 224 -27.28 2.98 -19.70
N GLU A 225 -27.80 3.18 -20.92
CA GLU A 225 -27.00 3.11 -22.15
C GLU A 225 -25.86 4.13 -22.19
N GLN A 226 -26.13 5.37 -21.74
CA GLN A 226 -25.10 6.41 -21.64
C GLN A 226 -24.03 6.04 -20.60
N TYR A 227 -24.43 5.55 -19.43
CA TYR A 227 -23.52 5.07 -18.40
C TYR A 227 -22.61 3.94 -18.93
N ASP A 228 -23.19 2.93 -19.58
CA ASP A 228 -22.44 1.81 -20.14
C ASP A 228 -21.48 2.24 -21.24
N THR A 229 -21.89 3.19 -22.08
CA THR A 229 -21.03 3.77 -23.12
C THR A 229 -19.83 4.49 -22.52
N ARG A 230 -20.04 5.37 -21.54
CA ARG A 230 -18.96 6.10 -20.84
C ARG A 230 -18.04 5.12 -20.11
N ARG A 231 -18.60 4.14 -19.43
CA ARG A 231 -17.85 3.09 -18.72
C ARG A 231 -16.95 2.31 -19.66
N ARG A 232 -17.42 1.96 -20.86
CA ARG A 232 -16.61 1.28 -21.89
C ARG A 232 -15.47 2.18 -22.37
N ILE A 233 -15.75 3.44 -22.69
CA ILE A 233 -14.72 4.41 -23.13
C ILE A 233 -13.61 4.53 -22.07
N VAL A 234 -13.98 4.75 -20.80
CA VAL A 234 -12.98 4.85 -19.72
C VAL A 234 -12.20 3.55 -19.56
N ARG A 235 -12.84 2.38 -19.70
CA ARG A 235 -12.15 1.09 -19.64
C ARG A 235 -11.07 0.97 -20.72
N GLU A 236 -11.39 1.35 -21.96
CA GLU A 236 -10.43 1.35 -23.07
C GLU A 236 -9.28 2.34 -22.80
N LEU A 237 -9.58 3.51 -22.24
CA LEU A 237 -8.56 4.49 -21.89
C LEU A 237 -7.58 3.99 -20.81
N ILE A 238 -8.05 3.22 -19.82
CA ILE A 238 -7.20 2.72 -18.72
C ILE A 238 -6.65 1.30 -18.95
N GLU A 239 -7.01 0.64 -20.06
CA GLU A 239 -6.52 -0.70 -20.41
C GLU A 239 -4.98 -0.80 -20.35
N PRO A 240 -4.20 0.19 -20.85
CA PRO A 240 -2.75 0.15 -20.74
C PRO A 240 -2.25 0.07 -19.29
N TRP A 241 -2.91 0.75 -18.34
CA TRP A 241 -2.55 0.69 -16.92
C TRP A 241 -2.87 -0.67 -16.31
N GLN A 242 -4.00 -1.26 -16.70
CA GLN A 242 -4.38 -2.60 -16.25
C GLN A 242 -3.38 -3.66 -16.75
N ASP A 243 -2.95 -3.53 -18.00
CA ASP A 243 -1.93 -4.38 -18.61
C ASP A 243 -0.57 -4.22 -17.94
N HIS A 244 -0.11 -2.98 -17.71
CA HIS A 244 1.12 -2.73 -16.97
C HIS A 244 1.07 -3.29 -15.53
N GLY A 245 -0.07 -3.15 -14.84
CA GLY A 245 -0.31 -3.75 -13.53
C GLY A 245 -0.23 -5.28 -13.59
N ARG A 246 -0.84 -5.92 -14.59
CA ARG A 246 -0.79 -7.37 -14.81
C ARG A 246 0.65 -7.85 -15.05
N VAL A 247 1.37 -7.23 -15.99
CA VAL A 247 2.78 -7.55 -16.30
C VAL A 247 3.65 -7.40 -15.05
N THR A 248 3.35 -6.41 -14.20
CA THR A 248 4.08 -6.21 -12.93
C THR A 248 3.84 -7.36 -11.96
N HIS A 249 2.59 -7.84 -11.81
CA HIS A 249 2.29 -9.03 -11.01
C HIS A 249 2.95 -10.31 -11.56
N GLU A 250 2.98 -10.50 -12.88
CA GLU A 250 3.67 -11.63 -13.52
C GLU A 250 5.17 -11.59 -13.19
N ARG A 251 5.80 -10.42 -13.28
CA ARG A 251 7.22 -10.24 -12.92
C ARG A 251 7.50 -10.59 -11.46
N ILE A 252 6.60 -10.26 -10.52
CA ILE A 252 6.72 -10.67 -9.11
C ILE A 252 6.79 -12.19 -8.99
N VAL A 253 5.87 -12.90 -9.65
CA VAL A 253 5.82 -14.38 -9.62
C VAL A 253 7.07 -14.98 -10.27
N VAL A 254 7.54 -14.43 -11.39
CA VAL A 254 8.76 -14.89 -12.08
C VAL A 254 9.99 -14.74 -11.17
N ILE A 255 10.20 -13.57 -10.56
CA ILE A 255 11.32 -13.34 -9.65
C ILE A 255 11.23 -14.28 -8.44
N ALA A 256 10.03 -14.45 -7.86
CA ALA A 256 9.85 -15.35 -6.72
C ALA A 256 10.21 -16.81 -7.04
N ARG A 257 9.86 -17.30 -8.23
CA ARG A 257 10.20 -18.66 -8.67
C ARG A 257 11.70 -18.84 -8.90
N ALA A 258 12.37 -17.80 -9.39
CA ALA A 258 13.83 -17.80 -9.57
C ALA A 258 14.59 -17.75 -8.23
N HIS A 259 13.93 -17.38 -7.14
CA HIS A 259 14.53 -17.15 -5.82
C HIS A 259 13.77 -17.88 -4.68
N PRO A 260 13.82 -19.22 -4.64
CA PRO A 260 13.08 -20.02 -3.66
C PRO A 260 13.47 -19.73 -2.21
N GLU A 261 14.68 -19.23 -1.96
CA GLU A 261 15.15 -18.79 -0.64
C GLU A 261 14.28 -17.66 -0.05
N LEU A 262 13.61 -16.88 -0.91
CA LEU A 262 12.72 -15.79 -0.48
C LEU A 262 11.38 -16.29 0.08
N GLN A 263 11.07 -17.58 -0.03
CA GLN A 263 9.81 -18.13 0.49
C GLN A 263 9.66 -17.95 2.02
N ARG A 264 10.77 -17.81 2.74
CA ARG A 264 10.77 -17.55 4.18
C ARG A 264 10.47 -16.09 4.54
N ASN A 265 10.54 -15.17 3.58
CA ASN A 265 10.28 -13.75 3.80
C ASN A 265 8.78 -13.45 3.69
N LYS A 266 8.15 -13.09 4.82
CA LYS A 266 6.70 -12.83 4.90
C LYS A 266 6.21 -11.70 3.98
N VAL A 267 7.03 -10.67 3.76
CA VAL A 267 6.65 -9.53 2.90
C VAL A 267 6.59 -9.99 1.44
N VAL A 268 7.58 -10.79 1.03
CA VAL A 268 7.64 -11.39 -0.30
C VAL A 268 6.47 -12.35 -0.49
N GLN A 269 6.17 -13.21 0.48
CA GLN A 269 5.02 -14.11 0.44
C GLN A 269 3.69 -13.36 0.28
N LEU A 270 3.50 -12.26 1.02
CA LEU A 270 2.29 -11.45 0.87
C LEU A 270 2.18 -10.84 -0.53
N ALA A 271 3.30 -10.42 -1.14
CA ALA A 271 3.32 -9.88 -2.50
C ALA A 271 3.04 -10.95 -3.56
N ILE A 272 3.58 -12.17 -3.37
CA ILE A 272 3.35 -13.31 -4.26
C ILE A 272 1.88 -13.71 -4.22
N ASN A 273 1.33 -13.98 -3.03
CA ASN A 273 -0.05 -14.43 -2.87
C ASN A 273 -1.05 -13.43 -3.44
N ASP A 274 -0.82 -12.13 -3.20
CA ASP A 274 -1.65 -11.08 -3.79
C ASP A 274 -1.54 -11.06 -5.32
N SER A 275 -0.32 -11.18 -5.86
CA SER A 275 -0.10 -11.21 -7.31
C SER A 275 -0.76 -12.43 -7.97
N GLU A 276 -0.62 -13.62 -7.38
CA GLU A 276 -1.25 -14.84 -7.88
C GLU A 276 -2.79 -14.74 -7.83
N ARG A 277 -3.34 -14.24 -6.72
CA ARG A 277 -4.79 -14.00 -6.59
C ARG A 277 -5.29 -13.03 -7.64
N LYS A 278 -4.58 -11.92 -7.84
CA LYS A 278 -4.90 -10.97 -8.90
C LYS A 278 -4.86 -11.72 -10.23
N LEU A 279 -3.75 -12.31 -10.64
CA LEU A 279 -3.61 -12.98 -11.95
C LEU A 279 -4.65 -14.08 -12.21
N ALA A 280 -5.13 -14.77 -11.17
CA ALA A 280 -6.20 -15.77 -11.29
C ALA A 280 -7.59 -15.16 -11.56
N THR A 281 -7.80 -13.87 -11.26
CA THR A 281 -9.07 -13.18 -11.49
C THR A 281 -9.19 -12.78 -12.97
N PRO A 282 -10.19 -13.30 -13.72
CA PRO A 282 -10.38 -12.95 -15.13
C PRO A 282 -10.55 -11.44 -15.33
N ILE A 283 -9.95 -10.90 -16.38
CA ILE A 283 -9.99 -9.45 -16.71
C ILE A 283 -11.44 -8.95 -16.82
N ALA A 284 -12.35 -9.77 -17.36
CA ALA A 284 -13.77 -9.43 -17.50
C ALA A 284 -14.52 -9.17 -16.18
N THR A 285 -13.96 -9.60 -15.04
CA THR A 285 -14.60 -9.51 -13.71
C THR A 285 -13.95 -8.50 -12.76
N ARG A 286 -12.89 -7.82 -13.20
CA ARG A 286 -12.21 -6.76 -12.42
C ARG A 286 -12.80 -5.39 -12.73
#